data_AF-A0A368FH75-F1
#
_entry.id   AF-A0A368FH75-F1
#
_cell.length_a   1.000
_cell.length_b   1.000
_cell.length_c   1.000
_cell.angle_alpha   90.00
_cell.angle_beta   90.00
_cell.angle_gamma   90.00
#
_symmetry.space_group_name_H-M   'P 1'
#
loop_
_entity.id
_entity.type
_entity.pdbx_description
1 polymer ?
#
loop_
_entity_poly.entity_id
_entity_poly.type
_entity_poly.pdbx_seq_one_letter_code
_entity_poly.pdbx_strand_id
1 'polypeptide(L)'
;MAVSRLNNAMLVVEADTKQLAASLRTISRLADNISSKVSALDVAKTRVVECLQLAGDMHDLGVCSEEVDQCINNEDYEQAAQHIHRFLTLDRAVFQFSSSADKEAGQTVSHSYEVLTNATTRLKEILERKLEAAVDTEDVAAMQRFVKLFPLINEHDSGLIRFGKYLSRQIAKIGEDNLKIMNAGGMDDKRVNVLYADTLFLFFEGIAALLETNQPLIESAYGPDKLLDFINMLQVDIDQIVGKVIDAFEKKRQLEKRLKAAQKILREDRNADKGGERLDALELDTLLSEICLMNTHTEMYWRFVRRRIKGASKEQNQEEYVMVNSDDFGDLDEEKKKRMEEEKIRRKEEREKKLDQLLNRSLVGSKMQAGYPSTTFAAEALQTAQNAYNVIQHGKASEAGPDLQRETFLTAANNAKGTADLLLDLRKGLEQEWSKTQRSEVEAGKLDNAVSQLSDVSRKMQHLASLAMESLCKTVFRPKLKTSCDAYVDIVHTLTDSQLAEFEAVDPFIEQFNANLDKQIASFEAVLHKENFQTLLLTVCSEVERQMERVIMKCSFNRLGGLQLDREFRQLSAYLSGIAGWTARERCARLAQVCIEFR
;
A
#
# COMPACT_ATOMS: atom_id res chain seq x y z
N MET A 1 -26.99 32.62 -77.89
CA MET A 1 -26.46 33.81 -77.16
C MET A 1 -26.00 33.50 -75.73
N ALA A 2 -26.70 32.68 -74.94
CA ALA A 2 -26.26 32.36 -73.57
C ALA A 2 -24.94 31.54 -73.52
N VAL A 3 -24.79 30.54 -74.39
CA VAL A 3 -23.60 29.67 -74.45
C VAL A 3 -22.31 30.43 -74.82
N SER A 4 -22.37 31.42 -75.72
CA SER A 4 -21.19 32.20 -76.10
C SER A 4 -20.72 33.16 -75.00
N ARG A 5 -21.65 33.73 -74.21
CA ARG A 5 -21.29 34.55 -73.04
C ARG A 5 -20.63 33.71 -71.95
N LEU A 6 -21.12 32.49 -71.74
CA LEU A 6 -20.55 31.56 -70.78
C LEU A 6 -19.14 31.12 -71.20
N ASN A 7 -18.94 30.86 -72.49
CA ASN A 7 -17.62 30.51 -73.03
C ASN A 7 -16.61 31.67 -72.92
N ASN A 8 -17.04 32.92 -73.17
CA ASN A 8 -16.19 34.09 -72.98
C ASN A 8 -15.82 34.32 -71.50
N ALA A 9 -16.76 34.11 -70.57
CA ALA A 9 -16.46 34.17 -69.14
C ALA A 9 -15.47 33.07 -68.72
N MET A 10 -15.59 31.87 -69.29
CA MET A 10 -14.68 30.75 -69.02
C MET A 10 -13.26 31.03 -69.52
N LEU A 11 -13.11 31.71 -70.66
CA LEU A 11 -11.80 32.14 -71.19
C LEU A 11 -11.13 33.21 -70.32
N VAL A 12 -11.90 34.15 -69.76
CA VAL A 12 -11.38 35.15 -68.81
C VAL A 12 -10.91 34.47 -67.53
N VAL A 13 -11.72 33.55 -66.98
CA VAL A 13 -11.32 32.76 -65.80
C VAL A 13 -10.06 31.96 -66.12
N GLU A 14 -9.95 31.32 -67.28
CA GLU A 14 -8.74 30.57 -67.67
C GLU A 14 -7.50 31.48 -67.75
N ALA A 15 -7.63 32.70 -68.28
CA ALA A 15 -6.54 33.67 -68.36
C ALA A 15 -6.10 34.14 -66.95
N ASP A 16 -7.05 34.49 -66.09
CA ASP A 16 -6.78 34.91 -64.71
C ASP A 16 -6.14 33.78 -63.91
N THR A 17 -6.60 32.53 -64.11
CA THR A 17 -6.03 31.34 -63.46
C THR A 17 -4.59 31.10 -63.91
N LYS A 18 -4.29 31.29 -65.21
CA LYS A 18 -2.91 31.19 -65.74
C LYS A 18 -2.01 32.29 -65.18
N GLN A 19 -2.51 33.52 -65.06
CA GLN A 19 -1.76 34.63 -64.47
C GLN A 19 -1.48 34.39 -62.98
N LEU A 20 -2.48 33.92 -62.23
CA LEU A 20 -2.32 33.56 -60.82
C LEU A 20 -1.28 32.44 -60.64
N ALA A 21 -1.33 31.41 -61.49
CA ALA A 21 -0.35 30.32 -61.47
C ALA A 21 1.09 30.82 -61.76
N ALA A 22 1.26 31.79 -62.67
CA ALA A 22 2.56 32.39 -62.94
C ALA A 22 3.09 33.22 -61.75
N SER A 23 2.21 34.00 -61.10
CA SER A 23 2.56 34.74 -59.88
C SER A 23 2.95 33.80 -58.74
N LEU A 24 2.20 32.73 -58.52
CA LEU A 24 2.50 31.69 -57.50
C LEU A 24 3.86 31.03 -57.74
N ARG A 25 4.21 30.68 -58.98
CA ARG A 25 5.54 30.14 -59.30
C ARG A 25 6.65 31.14 -59.03
N THR A 26 6.42 32.43 -59.30
CA THR A 26 7.40 33.49 -59.05
C THR A 26 7.63 33.68 -57.54
N ILE A 27 6.54 33.68 -56.75
CA ILE A 27 6.59 33.75 -55.29
C ILE A 27 7.32 32.53 -54.71
N SER A 28 7.00 31.32 -55.17
CA SER A 28 7.69 30.09 -54.74
C SER A 28 9.19 30.17 -55.01
N ARG A 29 9.59 30.59 -56.21
CA ARG A 29 11.02 30.71 -56.56
C ARG A 29 11.74 31.78 -55.72
N LEU A 30 11.07 32.87 -55.38
CA LEU A 30 11.62 33.88 -54.49
C LEU A 30 11.78 33.33 -53.06
N ALA A 31 10.77 32.61 -52.56
CA ALA A 31 10.82 31.97 -51.25
C ALA A 31 11.96 30.93 -51.16
N ASP A 32 12.16 30.11 -52.21
CA ASP A 32 13.28 29.14 -52.27
C ASP A 32 14.65 29.83 -52.26
N ASN A 33 14.79 30.95 -52.99
CA ASN A 33 16.02 31.74 -53.01
C ASN A 33 16.32 32.42 -51.66
N ILE A 34 15.30 32.90 -50.95
CA ILE A 34 15.47 33.49 -49.62
C ILE A 34 15.81 32.37 -48.62
N SER A 35 15.08 31.26 -48.63
CA SER A 35 15.30 30.13 -47.73
C SER A 35 16.70 29.52 -47.88
N SER A 36 17.20 29.37 -49.12
CA SER A 36 18.56 28.88 -49.36
C SER A 36 19.65 29.84 -48.87
N LYS A 37 19.45 31.16 -49.01
CA LYS A 37 20.39 32.15 -48.47
C LYS A 37 20.37 32.21 -46.94
N VAL A 38 19.18 32.13 -46.33
CA VAL A 38 19.03 32.09 -44.88
C VAL A 38 19.69 30.81 -44.33
N SER A 39 19.44 29.66 -44.95
CA SER A 39 20.09 28.40 -44.57
C SER A 39 21.61 28.45 -44.68
N ALA A 40 22.16 29.06 -45.73
CA ALA A 40 23.62 29.23 -45.87
C ALA A 40 24.20 30.18 -44.79
N LEU A 41 23.47 31.24 -44.44
CA LEU A 41 23.85 32.16 -43.37
C LEU A 41 23.79 31.50 -42.00
N ASP A 42 22.75 30.70 -41.73
CA ASP A 42 22.60 29.94 -40.48
C ASP A 42 23.76 28.95 -40.31
N VAL A 43 24.11 28.20 -41.36
CA VAL A 43 25.28 27.30 -41.33
C VAL A 43 26.58 28.07 -41.03
N ALA A 44 26.77 29.26 -41.61
CA ALA A 44 27.94 30.07 -41.32
C ALA A 44 27.95 30.60 -39.88
N LYS A 45 26.78 31.06 -39.38
CA LYS A 45 26.62 31.52 -38.00
C LYS A 45 26.89 30.40 -36.99
N THR A 46 26.32 29.22 -37.20
CA THR A 46 26.56 28.04 -36.34
C THR A 46 28.05 27.71 -36.27
N ARG A 47 28.76 27.68 -37.41
CA ARG A 47 30.22 27.43 -37.43
C ARG A 47 31.03 28.49 -36.69
N VAL A 48 30.65 29.76 -36.79
CA VAL A 48 31.34 30.84 -36.05
C VAL A 48 31.14 30.71 -34.55
N VAL A 49 29.92 30.36 -34.12
CA VAL A 49 29.61 30.12 -32.71
C VAL A 49 30.39 28.91 -32.18
N GLU A 50 30.46 27.81 -32.94
CA GLU A 50 31.27 26.63 -32.60
C GLU A 50 32.76 26.97 -32.48
N CYS A 51 33.34 27.76 -33.39
CA CYS A 51 34.73 28.18 -33.31
C CYS A 51 35.02 29.10 -32.10
N LEU A 52 34.09 29.98 -31.74
CA LEU A 52 34.23 30.84 -30.55
C LEU A 52 34.18 30.01 -29.27
N GLN A 53 33.28 29.04 -29.19
CA GLN A 53 33.21 28.11 -28.07
C GLN A 53 34.52 27.32 -27.94
N LEU A 54 35.02 26.76 -29.05
CA LEU A 54 36.29 26.04 -29.10
C LEU A 54 37.47 26.89 -28.61
N ALA A 55 37.54 28.16 -29.00
CA ALA A 55 38.59 29.07 -28.55
C ALA A 55 38.51 29.38 -27.05
N GLY A 56 37.29 29.54 -26.51
CA GLY A 56 37.04 29.66 -25.08
C GLY A 56 37.48 28.42 -24.31
N ASP A 57 37.08 27.23 -24.79
CA ASP A 57 37.42 25.94 -24.19
C ASP A 57 38.95 25.69 -24.16
N MET A 58 39.66 26.09 -25.23
CA MET A 58 41.13 26.01 -25.28
C MET A 58 41.82 26.97 -24.31
N HIS A 59 41.29 28.17 -24.12
CA HIS A 59 41.80 29.11 -23.13
C HIS A 59 41.60 28.58 -21.71
N ASP A 60 40.40 28.08 -21.42
CA ASP A 60 40.05 27.49 -20.13
C ASP A 60 40.91 26.28 -19.79
N LEU A 61 41.23 25.43 -20.78
CA LEU A 61 42.14 24.30 -20.61
C LEU A 61 43.55 24.74 -20.17
N GLY A 62 44.06 25.81 -20.77
CA GLY A 62 45.36 26.37 -20.41
C GLY A 62 45.40 26.87 -18.96
N VAL A 63 44.39 27.67 -18.58
CA VAL A 63 44.25 28.21 -17.22
C VAL A 63 44.11 27.08 -16.20
N CYS A 64 43.24 26.10 -16.45
CA CYS A 64 43.07 24.97 -15.54
C CYS A 64 44.37 24.17 -15.39
N SER A 65 45.12 23.94 -16.47
CA SER A 65 46.37 23.19 -16.40
C SER A 65 47.46 23.88 -15.57
N GLU A 66 47.51 25.22 -15.57
CA GLU A 66 48.51 25.99 -14.83
C GLU A 66 48.12 26.19 -13.35
N GLU A 67 46.84 26.43 -13.09
CA GLU A 67 46.34 26.76 -11.75
C GLU A 67 46.11 25.53 -10.87
N VAL A 68 45.72 24.37 -11.45
CA VAL A 68 45.42 23.15 -10.68
C VAL A 68 46.61 22.70 -9.84
N ASP A 69 47.81 22.65 -10.41
CA ASP A 69 49.01 22.24 -9.68
C ASP A 69 49.37 23.23 -8.56
N GLN A 70 49.12 24.52 -8.75
CA GLN A 70 49.32 25.54 -7.72
C GLN A 70 48.33 25.37 -6.56
N CYS A 71 47.04 25.16 -6.86
CA CYS A 71 46.01 24.94 -5.84
C CYS A 71 46.26 23.66 -5.03
N ILE A 72 46.67 22.55 -5.68
CA ILE A 72 47.00 21.30 -4.99
C ILE A 72 48.20 21.49 -4.03
N ASN A 73 49.23 22.24 -4.45
CA ASN A 73 50.41 22.47 -3.61
C ASN A 73 50.14 23.44 -2.45
N ASN A 74 49.18 24.36 -2.61
CA ASN A 74 48.75 25.29 -1.57
C ASN A 74 47.71 24.69 -0.59
N GLU A 75 47.39 23.40 -0.73
CA GLU A 75 46.34 22.69 0.03
C GLU A 75 44.92 23.28 -0.15
N ASP A 76 44.68 24.04 -1.22
CA ASP A 76 43.35 24.54 -1.59
C ASP A 76 42.65 23.53 -2.51
N TYR A 77 42.12 22.48 -1.89
CA TYR A 77 41.52 21.35 -2.59
C TYR A 77 40.18 21.70 -3.25
N GLU A 78 39.45 22.70 -2.75
CA GLU A 78 38.20 23.15 -3.36
C GLU A 78 38.41 23.81 -4.71
N GLN A 79 39.37 24.75 -4.77
CA GLN A 79 39.70 25.41 -6.04
C GLN A 79 40.28 24.40 -7.03
N ALA A 80 41.17 23.51 -6.58
CA ALA A 80 41.70 22.44 -7.42
C ALA A 80 40.59 21.56 -8.02
N ALA A 81 39.59 21.18 -7.21
CA ALA A 81 38.45 20.40 -7.67
C ALA A 81 37.55 21.17 -8.66
N GLN A 82 37.39 22.49 -8.50
CA GLN A 82 36.63 23.33 -9.44
C GLN A 82 37.31 23.42 -10.81
N HIS A 83 38.64 23.61 -10.84
CA HIS A 83 39.38 23.62 -12.10
C HIS A 83 39.33 22.26 -12.81
N ILE A 84 39.42 21.15 -12.06
CA ILE A 84 39.26 19.79 -12.62
C ILE A 84 37.82 19.58 -13.10
N HIS A 85 36.81 20.04 -12.37
CA HIS A 85 35.42 19.96 -12.80
C HIS A 85 35.20 20.69 -14.11
N ARG A 86 35.70 21.93 -14.23
CA ARG A 86 35.65 22.72 -15.45
C ARG A 86 36.28 21.96 -16.62
N PHE A 87 37.47 21.38 -16.41
CA PHE A 87 38.14 20.52 -17.39
C PHE A 87 37.28 19.33 -17.84
N LEU A 88 36.64 18.62 -16.90
CA LEU A 88 35.80 17.46 -17.22
C LEU A 88 34.50 17.83 -17.95
N THR A 89 34.05 19.09 -17.83
CA THR A 89 32.89 19.62 -18.55
C THR A 89 33.22 20.21 -19.93
N LEU A 90 34.49 20.31 -20.32
CA LEU A 90 34.89 20.80 -21.65
C LEU A 90 34.44 19.83 -22.75
N ASP A 91 34.01 20.38 -23.89
CA ASP A 91 33.44 19.59 -24.99
C ASP A 91 34.50 18.70 -25.65
N ARG A 92 34.09 17.46 -25.96
CA ARG A 92 34.92 16.47 -26.66
C ARG A 92 35.23 16.90 -28.11
N ALA A 93 34.56 17.92 -28.64
CA ALA A 93 34.83 18.51 -29.94
C ALA A 93 36.23 19.18 -30.06
N VAL A 94 36.81 19.65 -28.95
CA VAL A 94 38.20 20.17 -28.89
C VAL A 94 39.21 19.12 -29.40
N PHE A 95 38.89 17.85 -29.24
CA PHE A 95 39.74 16.71 -29.59
C PHE A 95 39.70 16.33 -31.08
N GLN A 96 38.64 16.68 -31.80
CA GLN A 96 38.54 16.36 -33.23
C GLN A 96 39.29 17.38 -34.09
N PHE A 97 39.24 18.67 -33.74
CA PHE A 97 39.90 19.74 -34.50
C PHE A 97 41.44 19.72 -34.40
N SER A 98 41.99 19.26 -33.29
CA SER A 98 43.43 19.17 -33.04
C SER A 98 44.13 18.06 -33.83
N SER A 99 43.37 17.14 -34.43
CA SER A 99 43.94 16.00 -35.19
C SER A 99 44.30 16.33 -36.66
N SER A 100 43.81 17.45 -37.21
CA SER A 100 43.81 17.65 -38.66
C SER A 100 44.52 18.88 -39.23
N ALA A 101 45.10 19.79 -38.42
CA ALA A 101 45.64 21.03 -39.00
C ALA A 101 46.99 21.59 -38.47
N ASP A 102 47.46 21.30 -37.25
CA ASP A 102 48.75 21.88 -36.80
C ASP A 102 49.47 21.03 -35.74
N LYS A 103 50.74 20.66 -36.00
CA LYS A 103 51.50 19.72 -35.15
C LYS A 103 51.98 20.34 -33.83
N GLU A 104 52.15 21.66 -33.75
CA GLU A 104 52.62 22.36 -32.55
C GLU A 104 51.47 22.69 -31.58
N ALA A 105 50.33 23.17 -32.08
CA ALA A 105 49.15 23.45 -31.23
C ALA A 105 48.54 22.17 -30.63
N GLY A 106 48.59 21.05 -31.35
CA GLY A 106 48.13 19.75 -30.85
C GLY A 106 49.00 19.17 -29.72
N GLN A 107 50.28 19.53 -29.64
CA GLN A 107 51.19 19.08 -28.58
C GLN A 107 50.93 19.78 -27.24
N THR A 108 50.70 21.10 -27.26
CA THR A 108 50.40 21.88 -26.04
C THR A 108 49.09 21.43 -25.40
N VAL A 109 48.05 21.19 -26.21
CA VAL A 109 46.74 20.70 -25.73
C VAL A 109 46.85 19.28 -25.15
N SER A 110 47.63 18.40 -25.79
CA SER A 110 47.87 17.05 -25.28
C SER A 110 48.68 17.05 -23.98
N HIS A 111 49.61 17.99 -23.81
CA HIS A 111 50.39 18.12 -22.58
C HIS A 111 49.54 18.64 -21.41
N SER A 112 48.73 19.67 -21.63
CA SER A 112 47.77 20.17 -20.63
C SER A 112 46.80 19.08 -20.16
N TYR A 113 46.39 18.19 -21.07
CA TYR A 113 45.55 17.03 -20.73
C TYR A 113 46.27 16.03 -19.82
N GLU A 114 47.52 15.71 -20.12
CA GLU A 114 48.33 14.79 -19.30
C GLU A 114 48.57 15.36 -17.91
N VAL A 115 48.89 16.65 -17.82
CA VAL A 115 49.05 17.37 -16.54
C VAL A 115 47.76 17.32 -15.73
N LEU A 116 46.61 17.65 -16.33
CA LEU A 116 45.31 17.63 -15.64
C LEU A 116 44.87 16.22 -15.22
N THR A 117 45.17 15.20 -16.02
CA THR A 117 44.87 13.80 -15.67
C THR A 117 45.74 13.32 -14.49
N ASN A 118 47.02 13.67 -14.50
CA ASN A 118 47.95 13.39 -13.40
C ASN A 118 47.53 14.14 -12.12
N ALA A 119 47.16 15.41 -12.25
CA ALA A 119 46.68 16.23 -11.14
C ALA A 119 45.36 15.70 -10.56
N THR A 120 44.43 15.23 -11.40
CA THR A 120 43.17 14.58 -10.98
C THR A 120 43.47 13.32 -10.16
N THR A 121 44.39 12.49 -10.64
CA THR A 121 44.80 11.26 -9.94
C THR A 121 45.44 11.59 -8.58
N ARG A 122 46.34 12.58 -8.55
CA ARG A 122 46.99 13.03 -7.31
C ARG A 122 46.00 13.62 -6.31
N LEU A 123 45.07 14.46 -6.78
CA LEU A 123 44.03 15.04 -5.93
C LEU A 123 43.13 13.94 -5.35
N LYS A 124 42.73 12.95 -6.17
CA LYS A 124 41.97 11.78 -5.70
C LYS A 124 42.68 11.08 -4.54
N GLU A 125 43.97 10.73 -4.68
CA GLU A 125 44.72 10.05 -3.61
C GLU A 125 44.86 10.88 -2.33
N ILE A 126 44.95 12.21 -2.45
CA ILE A 126 45.01 13.11 -1.28
C ILE A 126 43.65 13.16 -0.60
N LEU A 127 42.56 13.34 -1.36
CA LEU A 127 41.19 13.38 -0.84
C LEU A 127 40.82 12.06 -0.17
N GLU A 128 41.18 10.91 -0.75
CA GLU A 128 40.93 9.61 -0.16
C GLU A 128 41.62 9.46 1.20
N ARG A 129 42.91 9.83 1.30
CA ARG A 129 43.66 9.77 2.56
C ARG A 129 43.11 10.74 3.61
N LYS A 130 42.79 11.97 3.22
CA LYS A 130 42.26 12.99 4.14
C LYS A 130 40.86 12.63 4.63
N LEU A 131 40.01 12.06 3.77
CA LEU A 131 38.69 11.58 4.15
C LEU A 131 38.79 10.38 5.10
N GLU A 132 39.66 9.41 4.84
CA GLU A 132 39.85 8.25 5.72
C GLU A 132 40.38 8.67 7.10
N ALA A 133 41.32 9.63 7.15
CA ALA A 133 41.76 10.23 8.40
C ALA A 133 40.62 10.95 9.16
N ALA A 134 39.76 11.70 8.46
CA ALA A 134 38.62 12.38 9.07
C ALA A 134 37.55 11.40 9.59
N VAL A 135 37.37 10.26 8.90
CA VAL A 135 36.50 9.15 9.34
C VAL A 135 37.05 8.51 10.62
N ASP A 136 38.37 8.36 10.74
CA ASP A 136 39.00 7.78 11.93
C ASP A 136 39.02 8.74 13.13
N THR A 137 39.06 10.05 12.91
CA THR A 137 38.93 11.06 13.97
C THR A 137 37.49 11.49 14.28
N GLU A 138 36.49 10.90 13.61
CA GLU A 138 35.06 11.25 13.68
C GLU A 138 34.78 12.76 13.46
N ASP A 139 35.57 13.43 12.62
CA ASP A 139 35.37 14.86 12.29
C ASP A 139 34.31 15.02 11.20
N VAL A 140 33.07 15.26 11.63
CA VAL A 140 31.90 15.44 10.75
C VAL A 140 32.08 16.61 9.78
N ALA A 141 32.69 17.71 10.20
CA ALA A 141 32.83 18.89 9.35
C ALA A 141 33.84 18.65 8.22
N ALA A 142 34.99 18.04 8.55
CA ALA A 142 35.99 17.66 7.55
C ALA A 142 35.45 16.60 6.58
N MET A 143 34.72 15.60 7.06
CA MET A 143 34.08 14.58 6.21
C MET A 143 33.11 15.21 5.22
N GLN A 144 32.19 16.06 5.69
CA GLN A 144 31.22 16.74 4.82
C GLN A 144 31.90 17.64 3.77
N ARG A 145 33.01 18.29 4.14
CA ARG A 145 33.81 19.11 3.21
C ARG A 145 34.42 18.26 2.09
N PHE A 146 35.14 17.19 2.43
CA PHE A 146 35.83 16.37 1.43
C PHE A 146 34.88 15.54 0.56
N VAL A 147 33.77 15.06 1.11
CA VAL A 147 32.75 14.31 0.36
C VAL A 147 32.16 15.14 -0.79
N LYS A 148 31.99 16.46 -0.61
CA LYS A 148 31.53 17.35 -1.68
C LYS A 148 32.50 17.49 -2.87
N LEU A 149 33.77 17.13 -2.70
CA LEU A 149 34.81 17.31 -3.73
C LEU A 149 34.92 16.13 -4.69
N PHE A 150 34.55 14.92 -4.27
CA PHE A 150 34.56 13.72 -5.11
C PHE A 150 33.66 13.81 -6.36
N PRO A 151 32.45 14.40 -6.29
CA PRO A 151 31.63 14.67 -7.47
C PRO A 151 32.30 15.58 -8.50
N LEU A 152 33.04 16.59 -8.04
CA LEU A 152 33.69 17.58 -8.90
C LEU A 152 34.78 16.94 -9.77
N ILE A 153 35.46 15.92 -9.24
CA ILE A 153 36.47 15.13 -9.96
C ILE A 153 35.89 13.91 -10.71
N ASN A 154 34.56 13.81 -10.82
CA ASN A 154 33.83 12.69 -11.44
C ASN A 154 34.12 11.31 -10.81
N GLU A 155 34.44 11.27 -9.51
CA GLU A 155 34.73 10.06 -8.73
C GLU A 155 33.66 9.85 -7.65
N HIS A 156 32.41 9.81 -8.09
CA HIS A 156 31.25 9.72 -7.20
C HIS A 156 31.31 8.49 -6.28
N ASP A 157 31.65 7.32 -6.83
CA ASP A 157 31.60 6.06 -6.08
C ASP A 157 32.67 5.98 -4.99
N SER A 158 33.88 6.50 -5.27
CA SER A 158 35.01 6.50 -4.34
C SER A 158 34.73 7.28 -3.05
N GLY A 159 34.04 8.42 -3.16
CA GLY A 159 33.63 9.24 -2.02
C GLY A 159 32.47 8.62 -1.23
N LEU A 160 31.45 8.09 -1.94
CA LEU A 160 30.29 7.46 -1.30
C LEU A 160 30.66 6.18 -0.55
N ILE A 161 31.56 5.36 -1.09
CA ILE A 161 32.02 4.13 -0.40
C ILE A 161 32.71 4.49 0.93
N ARG A 162 33.55 5.53 0.95
CA ARG A 162 34.27 5.92 2.18
C ARG A 162 33.36 6.56 3.21
N PHE A 163 32.47 7.44 2.76
CA PHE A 163 31.47 8.04 3.64
C PHE A 163 30.45 7.00 4.15
N GLY A 164 30.09 6.04 3.29
CA GLY A 164 29.27 4.89 3.63
C GLY A 164 29.90 4.06 4.75
N LYS A 165 31.20 3.76 4.70
CA LYS A 165 31.91 3.06 5.79
C LYS A 165 31.78 3.75 7.15
N TYR A 166 31.85 5.08 7.20
CA TYR A 166 31.64 5.83 8.44
C TYR A 166 30.22 5.61 8.98
N LEU A 167 29.21 5.73 8.12
CA LEU A 167 27.83 5.53 8.53
C LEU A 167 27.53 4.07 8.88
N SER A 168 28.17 3.10 8.22
CA SER A 168 28.14 1.68 8.59
C SER A 168 28.64 1.48 10.03
N ARG A 169 29.73 2.14 10.44
CA ARG A 169 30.21 2.11 11.84
C ARG A 169 29.17 2.68 12.81
N GLN A 170 28.50 3.77 12.44
CA GLN A 170 27.45 4.36 13.27
C GLN A 170 26.20 3.48 13.35
N ILE A 171 25.75 2.89 12.24
CA ILE A 171 24.63 1.93 12.20
C ILE A 171 24.95 0.71 13.05
N ALA A 172 26.18 0.18 12.97
CA ALA A 172 26.63 -0.93 13.80
C ALA A 172 26.58 -0.57 15.29
N LYS A 173 27.03 0.63 15.68
CA LYS A 173 26.98 1.11 17.07
C LYS A 173 25.55 1.22 17.59
N ILE A 174 24.65 1.88 16.84
CA ILE A 174 23.22 1.99 17.19
C ILE A 174 22.59 0.60 17.30
N GLY A 175 22.91 -0.30 16.37
CA GLY A 175 22.42 -1.68 16.37
C GLY A 175 22.90 -2.47 17.57
N GLU A 176 24.19 -2.40 17.91
CA GLU A 176 24.77 -3.10 19.05
C GLU A 176 24.20 -2.61 20.38
N ASP A 177 24.00 -1.31 20.56
CA ASP A 177 23.43 -0.76 21.78
C ASP A 177 21.96 -1.19 21.96
N ASN A 178 21.16 -1.17 20.88
CA ASN A 178 19.80 -1.69 20.90
C ASN A 178 19.76 -3.21 21.17
N LEU A 179 20.69 -3.99 20.60
CA LEU A 179 20.80 -5.42 20.87
C LEU A 179 21.20 -5.72 22.32
N LYS A 180 22.06 -4.90 22.95
CA LYS A 180 22.40 -5.03 24.39
C LYS A 180 21.16 -4.83 25.26
N ILE A 181 20.36 -3.79 24.98
CA ILE A 181 19.11 -3.51 25.70
C ILE A 181 18.12 -4.67 25.54
N MET A 182 17.96 -5.18 24.31
CA MET A 182 17.13 -6.34 24.01
C MET A 182 17.57 -7.59 24.80
N ASN A 183 18.88 -7.87 24.82
CA ASN A 183 19.43 -9.03 25.53
C ASN A 183 19.27 -8.92 27.06
N ALA A 184 19.29 -7.70 27.61
CA ALA A 184 19.05 -7.42 29.01
C ALA A 184 17.57 -7.55 29.44
N GLY A 185 16.64 -7.77 28.49
CA GLY A 185 15.21 -7.94 28.77
C GLY A 185 14.35 -6.70 28.49
N GLY A 186 14.93 -5.63 27.95
CA GLY A 186 14.25 -4.36 27.69
C GLY A 186 14.28 -3.41 28.87
N MET A 187 13.66 -2.24 28.69
CA MET A 187 13.64 -1.18 29.71
C MET A 187 12.39 -1.22 30.60
N ASP A 188 11.34 -1.95 30.18
CA ASP A 188 10.04 -2.01 30.87
C ASP A 188 9.55 -3.47 30.96
N ASP A 189 9.39 -3.96 32.19
CA ASP A 189 8.94 -5.32 32.51
C ASP A 189 7.50 -5.60 32.02
N LYS A 190 6.70 -4.56 31.79
CA LYS A 190 5.33 -4.67 31.24
C LYS A 190 5.31 -4.83 29.72
N ARG A 191 6.42 -4.54 29.02
CA ARG A 191 6.53 -4.57 27.55
C ARG A 191 7.36 -5.76 27.04
N VAL A 192 7.64 -6.74 27.88
CA VAL A 192 8.44 -7.93 27.52
C VAL A 192 7.82 -8.72 26.34
N ASN A 193 6.49 -8.64 26.17
CA ASN A 193 5.75 -9.27 25.08
C ASN A 193 5.87 -8.56 23.72
N VAL A 194 6.47 -7.36 23.68
CA VAL A 194 6.71 -6.58 22.45
C VAL A 194 8.17 -6.15 22.31
N LEU A 195 9.07 -6.76 23.10
CA LEU A 195 10.48 -6.41 23.21
C LEU A 195 11.20 -6.37 21.86
N TYR A 196 10.94 -7.34 20.98
CA TYR A 196 11.62 -7.43 19.69
C TYR A 196 11.09 -6.41 18.69
N ALA A 197 9.78 -6.13 18.74
CA ALA A 197 9.17 -5.06 17.96
C ALA A 197 9.69 -3.68 18.37
N ASP A 198 9.78 -3.40 19.67
CA ASP A 198 10.30 -2.14 20.20
C ASP A 198 11.79 -1.94 19.85
N THR A 199 12.57 -3.03 19.87
CA THR A 199 13.99 -2.99 19.46
C THR A 199 14.14 -2.62 17.98
N LEU A 200 13.31 -3.20 17.09
CA LEU A 200 13.29 -2.82 15.68
C LEU A 200 12.84 -1.36 15.49
N PHE A 201 11.83 -0.92 16.23
CA PHE A 201 11.35 0.46 16.16
C PHE A 201 12.45 1.47 16.50
N LEU A 202 13.10 1.31 17.66
CA LEU A 202 14.20 2.19 18.09
C LEU A 202 15.39 2.16 17.12
N PHE A 203 15.68 0.99 16.54
CA PHE A 203 16.74 0.86 15.53
C PHE A 203 16.40 1.62 14.25
N PHE A 204 15.18 1.44 13.72
CA PHE A 204 14.74 2.15 12.52
C PHE A 204 14.61 3.67 12.75
N GLU A 205 14.21 4.10 13.94
CA GLU A 205 14.20 5.52 14.31
C GLU A 205 15.61 6.12 14.30
N GLY A 206 16.58 5.42 14.88
CA GLY A 206 17.99 5.82 14.84
C GLY A 206 18.55 5.90 13.41
N ILE A 207 18.20 4.94 12.54
CA ILE A 207 18.59 4.99 11.12
C ILE A 207 17.91 6.14 10.40
N ALA A 208 16.62 6.39 10.65
CA ALA A 208 15.91 7.49 10.04
C ALA A 208 16.59 8.82 10.38
N ALA A 209 16.88 9.09 11.66
CA ALA A 209 17.59 10.30 12.08
C ALA A 209 18.99 10.43 11.44
N LEU A 210 19.72 9.32 11.30
CA LEU A 210 21.02 9.29 10.63
C LEU A 210 20.91 9.63 9.14
N LEU A 211 19.90 9.09 8.45
CA LEU A 211 19.62 9.40 7.05
C LEU A 211 19.18 10.86 6.88
N GLU A 212 18.32 11.38 7.75
CA GLU A 212 17.84 12.78 7.68
C GLU A 212 18.98 13.79 7.81
N THR A 213 19.95 13.51 8.67
CA THR A 213 21.10 14.40 8.89
C THR A 213 22.03 14.44 7.67
N ASN A 214 22.20 13.31 6.98
CA ASN A 214 23.19 13.15 5.91
C ASN A 214 22.59 13.26 4.49
N GLN A 215 21.26 13.16 4.35
CA GLN A 215 20.58 13.24 3.05
C GLN A 215 20.84 14.55 2.28
N PRO A 216 20.72 15.75 2.88
CA PRO A 216 20.88 17.00 2.13
C PRO A 216 22.25 17.14 1.47
N LEU A 217 23.28 16.56 2.10
CA LEU A 217 24.64 16.53 1.57
C LEU A 217 24.72 15.71 0.28
N ILE A 218 24.14 14.51 0.29
CA ILE A 218 24.20 13.58 -0.84
C ILE A 218 23.32 14.09 -1.99
N GLU A 219 22.13 14.61 -1.68
CA GLU A 219 21.23 15.18 -2.69
C GLU A 219 21.84 16.41 -3.36
N SER A 220 22.42 17.34 -2.60
CA SER A 220 23.03 18.55 -3.14
C SER A 220 24.33 18.28 -3.93
N ALA A 221 25.18 17.35 -3.47
CA ALA A 221 26.51 17.15 -4.07
C ALA A 221 26.58 16.02 -5.11
N TYR A 222 25.80 14.94 -4.95
CA TYR A 222 25.87 13.75 -5.81
C TYR A 222 24.61 13.54 -6.66
N GLY A 223 23.52 14.22 -6.32
CA GLY A 223 22.24 14.08 -7.00
C GLY A 223 21.42 12.87 -6.57
N PRO A 224 20.16 12.78 -7.04
CA PRO A 224 19.18 11.83 -6.54
C PRO A 224 19.44 10.38 -6.98
N ASP A 225 20.15 10.16 -8.09
CA ASP A 225 20.45 8.81 -8.59
C ASP A 225 21.46 8.11 -7.67
N LYS A 226 22.44 8.86 -7.18
CA LYS A 226 23.48 8.38 -6.27
C LYS A 226 23.00 8.24 -4.83
N LEU A 227 21.91 8.93 -4.45
CA LEU A 227 21.22 8.70 -3.18
C LEU A 227 20.70 7.26 -3.06
N LEU A 228 20.22 6.66 -4.16
CA LEU A 228 19.75 5.28 -4.15
C LEU A 228 20.90 4.29 -3.94
N ASP A 229 22.03 4.49 -4.63
CA ASP A 229 23.23 3.67 -4.47
C ASP A 229 23.76 3.74 -3.03
N PHE A 230 23.73 4.93 -2.43
CA PHE A 230 24.09 5.18 -1.05
C PHE A 230 23.16 4.46 -0.05
N ILE A 231 21.84 4.56 -0.22
CA ILE A 231 20.88 3.83 0.63
C ILE A 231 21.08 2.31 0.50
N ASN A 232 21.33 1.81 -0.70
CA ASN A 232 21.59 0.38 -0.93
C ASN A 232 22.84 -0.11 -0.19
N MET A 233 23.90 0.71 -0.16
CA MET A 233 25.11 0.41 0.60
C MET A 233 24.82 0.27 2.10
N LEU A 234 24.07 1.22 2.69
CA LEU A 234 23.72 1.18 4.11
C LEU A 234 22.74 0.04 4.45
N GLN A 235 21.84 -0.31 3.52
CA GLN A 235 20.85 -1.37 3.73
C GLN A 235 21.49 -2.73 4.03
N VAL A 236 22.68 -3.01 3.49
CA VAL A 236 23.42 -4.25 3.80
C VAL A 236 23.71 -4.38 5.29
N ASP A 237 24.12 -3.29 5.94
CA ASP A 237 24.45 -3.29 7.37
C ASP A 237 23.18 -3.30 8.24
N ILE A 238 22.13 -2.61 7.79
CA ILE A 238 20.81 -2.61 8.42
C ILE A 238 20.25 -4.04 8.43
N ASP A 239 20.31 -4.74 7.30
CA ASP A 239 19.84 -6.12 7.15
C ASP A 239 20.58 -7.09 8.09
N GLN A 240 21.89 -6.87 8.32
CA GLN A 240 22.65 -7.70 9.26
C GLN A 240 22.17 -7.55 10.70
N ILE A 241 21.88 -6.32 11.15
CA ILE A 241 21.37 -6.07 12.51
C ILE A 241 19.94 -6.59 12.65
N VAL A 242 19.06 -6.29 11.70
CA VAL A 242 17.67 -6.81 11.72
C VAL A 242 17.65 -8.34 11.68
N GLY A 243 18.53 -8.96 10.89
CA GLY A 243 18.71 -10.40 10.87
C GLY A 243 19.03 -10.98 12.25
N LYS A 244 19.95 -10.34 13.00
CA LYS A 244 20.26 -10.75 14.39
C LYS A 244 19.05 -10.63 15.32
N VAL A 245 18.22 -9.59 15.18
CA VAL A 245 17.00 -9.41 15.97
C VAL A 245 15.98 -10.50 15.65
N ILE A 246 15.76 -10.80 14.37
CA ILE A 246 14.84 -11.86 13.91
C ILE A 246 15.33 -13.23 14.41
N ASP A 247 16.62 -13.54 14.27
CA ASP A 247 17.19 -14.81 14.74
C ASP A 247 17.05 -14.97 16.26
N ALA A 248 17.23 -13.88 17.02
CA ALA A 248 17.04 -13.87 18.47
C ALA A 248 15.56 -14.08 18.86
N PHE A 249 14.64 -13.47 18.10
CA PHE A 249 13.19 -13.65 18.26
C PHE A 249 12.77 -15.10 17.97
N GLU A 250 13.19 -15.66 16.83
CA GLU A 250 12.91 -17.04 16.41
C GLU A 250 13.36 -18.05 17.48
N LYS A 251 14.57 -17.86 18.03
CA LYS A 251 15.13 -18.74 19.07
C LYS A 251 14.42 -18.61 20.42
N LYS A 252 14.22 -17.39 20.93
CA LYS A 252 13.65 -17.17 22.27
C LYS A 252 12.16 -17.47 22.34
N ARG A 253 11.41 -17.18 21.27
CA ARG A 253 9.96 -17.47 21.17
C ARG A 253 9.64 -18.86 20.63
N GLN A 254 10.66 -19.62 20.22
CA GLN A 254 10.54 -21.01 19.74
C GLN A 254 9.54 -21.15 18.57
N LEU A 255 9.58 -20.22 17.61
CA LEU A 255 8.63 -20.14 16.50
C LEU A 255 8.55 -21.43 15.69
N GLU A 256 9.68 -22.07 15.38
CA GLU A 256 9.69 -23.33 14.62
C GLU A 256 8.99 -24.47 15.35
N LYS A 257 9.13 -24.56 16.68
CA LYS A 257 8.47 -25.60 17.48
C LYS A 257 6.96 -25.35 17.51
N ARG A 258 6.54 -24.11 17.73
CA ARG A 258 5.13 -23.70 17.73
C ARG A 258 4.50 -23.89 16.35
N LEU A 259 5.22 -23.59 15.27
CA LEU A 259 4.77 -23.83 13.89
C LEU A 259 4.61 -25.32 13.58
N LYS A 260 5.57 -26.17 13.98
CA LYS A 260 5.46 -27.63 13.83
C LYS A 260 4.30 -28.20 14.62
N ALA A 261 4.06 -27.71 15.84
CA ALA A 261 2.89 -28.08 16.64
C ALA A 261 1.57 -27.66 15.96
N ALA A 262 1.49 -26.43 15.44
CA ALA A 262 0.31 -25.95 14.72
C ALA A 262 0.06 -26.74 13.42
N GLN A 263 1.11 -27.06 12.66
CA GLN A 263 1.02 -27.89 11.45
C GLN A 263 0.61 -29.34 11.77
N LYS A 264 1.05 -29.88 12.91
CA LYS A 264 0.64 -31.20 13.38
C LYS A 264 -0.84 -31.22 13.73
N ILE A 265 -1.34 -30.20 14.44
CA ILE A 265 -2.77 -30.03 14.73
C ILE A 265 -3.59 -29.88 13.43
N LEU A 266 -3.07 -29.17 12.43
CA LEU A 266 -3.75 -29.00 11.13
C LEU A 266 -3.83 -30.31 10.32
N ARG A 267 -2.88 -31.23 10.52
CA ARG A 267 -2.81 -32.53 9.84
C ARG A 267 -3.55 -33.65 10.59
N GLU A 268 -3.69 -33.54 11.91
CA GLU A 268 -4.44 -34.48 12.74
C GLU A 268 -5.93 -34.11 12.76
N ASP A 269 -6.68 -34.75 11.86
CA ASP A 269 -8.12 -34.57 11.68
C ASP A 269 -8.90 -34.96 12.95
N ARG A 270 -9.50 -33.97 13.63
CA ARG A 270 -10.62 -33.95 14.60
C ARG A 270 -10.77 -35.03 15.71
N ASN A 271 -9.96 -36.09 15.78
CA ASN A 271 -10.16 -37.21 16.71
C ASN A 271 -8.86 -37.60 17.43
N ALA A 272 -8.44 -36.78 18.40
CA ALA A 272 -7.53 -37.24 19.45
C ALA A 272 -7.72 -36.40 20.72
N ASP A 273 -8.76 -36.72 21.49
CA ASP A 273 -9.00 -36.21 22.85
C ASP A 273 -8.03 -36.82 23.89
N LYS A 274 -6.75 -37.01 23.55
CA LYS A 274 -5.75 -37.56 24.48
C LYS A 274 -4.37 -36.92 24.30
N GLY A 275 -4.11 -35.89 25.08
CA GLY A 275 -2.79 -35.66 25.71
C GLY A 275 -1.63 -35.13 24.85
N GLY A 276 -1.88 -34.48 23.72
CA GLY A 276 -0.84 -33.72 23.01
C GLY A 276 -0.72 -32.27 23.50
N GLU A 277 0.49 -31.70 23.53
CA GLU A 277 0.76 -30.29 23.88
C GLU A 277 -0.27 -29.34 23.23
N ARG A 278 -1.24 -28.86 24.02
CA ARG A 278 -2.19 -27.85 23.57
C ARG A 278 -1.43 -26.53 23.45
N LEU A 279 -1.24 -26.05 22.22
CA LEU A 279 -0.87 -24.66 21.99
C LEU A 279 -1.94 -23.77 22.64
N ASP A 280 -1.53 -22.92 23.57
CA ASP A 280 -2.42 -21.92 24.16
C ASP A 280 -2.72 -20.84 23.11
N ALA A 281 -4.01 -20.67 22.80
CA ALA A 281 -4.46 -19.68 21.83
C ALA A 281 -4.10 -18.25 22.26
N LEU A 282 -4.03 -17.97 23.57
CA LEU A 282 -3.70 -16.64 24.09
C LEU A 282 -2.20 -16.32 23.95
N GLU A 283 -1.34 -17.31 24.16
CA GLU A 283 0.10 -17.18 23.91
C GLU A 283 0.43 -17.09 22.41
N LEU A 284 -0.41 -17.69 21.56
CA LEU A 284 -0.26 -17.57 20.11
C LEU A 284 -0.70 -16.19 19.63
N ASP A 285 -1.80 -15.65 20.17
CA ASP A 285 -2.30 -14.30 19.86
C ASP A 285 -1.28 -13.20 20.22
N THR A 286 -0.68 -13.29 21.41
CA THR A 286 0.38 -12.36 21.83
C THR A 286 1.61 -12.43 20.93
N LEU A 287 2.02 -13.64 20.52
CA LEU A 287 3.14 -13.83 19.59
C LEU A 287 2.83 -13.30 18.18
N LEU A 288 1.63 -13.57 17.65
CA LEU A 288 1.18 -13.06 16.36
C LEU A 288 1.07 -11.53 16.37
N SER A 289 0.66 -10.96 17.50
CA SER A 289 0.64 -9.51 17.71
C SER A 289 2.04 -8.91 17.68
N GLU A 290 3.04 -9.52 18.33
CA GLU A 290 4.45 -9.08 18.28
C GLU A 290 5.00 -9.14 16.84
N ILE A 291 4.71 -10.22 16.09
CA ILE A 291 5.07 -10.34 14.65
C ILE A 291 4.43 -9.24 13.81
N CYS A 292 3.15 -8.95 14.04
CA CYS A 292 2.44 -7.89 13.33
C CYS A 292 3.08 -6.52 13.56
N LEU A 293 3.50 -6.23 14.80
CA LEU A 293 4.20 -5.00 15.14
C LEU A 293 5.59 -4.91 14.48
N MET A 294 6.38 -6.00 14.51
CA MET A 294 7.67 -6.06 13.82
C MET A 294 7.52 -5.78 12.32
N ASN A 295 6.50 -6.35 11.67
CA ASN A 295 6.17 -6.08 10.28
C ASN A 295 5.76 -4.63 10.05
N THR A 296 4.98 -4.07 10.97
CA THR A 296 4.51 -2.68 10.89
C THR A 296 5.67 -1.69 10.95
N HIS A 297 6.59 -1.86 11.90
CA HIS A 297 7.76 -0.99 12.03
C HIS A 297 8.68 -1.09 10.80
N THR A 298 8.83 -2.29 10.27
CA THR A 298 9.58 -2.54 9.03
C THR A 298 8.96 -1.81 7.84
N GLU A 299 7.64 -1.87 7.66
CA GLU A 299 6.94 -1.17 6.59
C GLU A 299 6.99 0.35 6.78
N MET A 300 6.93 0.86 8.01
CA MET A 300 7.10 2.29 8.30
C MET A 300 8.48 2.80 7.83
N TYR A 301 9.54 2.04 8.10
CA TYR A 301 10.89 2.33 7.61
C TYR A 301 10.94 2.35 6.07
N TRP A 302 10.39 1.33 5.40
CA TRP A 302 10.38 1.32 3.93
C TRP A 302 9.55 2.43 3.30
N ARG A 303 8.44 2.82 3.93
CA ARG A 303 7.67 4.00 3.51
C ARG A 303 8.47 5.29 3.68
N PHE A 304 9.21 5.42 4.77
CA PHE A 304 10.12 6.54 4.98
C PHE A 304 11.17 6.61 3.86
N VAL A 305 11.87 5.50 3.58
CA VAL A 305 12.88 5.42 2.50
C VAL A 305 12.27 5.74 1.12
N ARG A 306 11.10 5.18 0.80
CA ARG A 306 10.36 5.47 -0.44
C ARG A 306 10.02 6.95 -0.59
N ARG A 307 9.58 7.60 0.49
CA ARG A 307 9.27 9.04 0.46
C ARG A 307 10.51 9.87 0.21
N ARG A 308 11.67 9.52 0.79
CA ARG A 308 12.93 10.25 0.58
C ARG A 308 13.41 10.17 -0.86
N ILE A 309 13.44 8.97 -1.45
CA ILE A 309 13.84 8.79 -2.86
C ILE A 309 12.89 9.54 -3.82
N LYS A 310 11.59 9.54 -3.54
CA LYS A 310 10.59 10.30 -4.32
C LYS A 310 10.66 11.81 -4.08
N GLY A 311 11.01 12.25 -2.87
CA GLY A 311 11.19 13.66 -2.47
C GLY A 311 12.38 14.31 -3.15
N ALA A 312 13.53 13.62 -3.18
CA ALA A 312 14.74 14.02 -3.89
C ALA A 312 14.49 14.40 -5.37
N SER A 313 13.48 13.78 -5.98
CA SER A 313 13.11 13.99 -7.38
C SER A 313 12.24 15.24 -7.61
N LYS A 314 11.60 15.80 -6.57
CA LYS A 314 10.71 16.96 -6.69
C LYS A 314 11.45 18.29 -6.56
N GLU A 315 12.53 18.34 -5.78
CA GLU A 315 13.29 19.58 -5.54
C GLU A 315 14.13 20.00 -6.76
N GLN A 316 14.66 19.05 -7.54
CA GLN A 316 15.29 19.35 -8.84
C GLN A 316 14.34 20.04 -9.84
N ASN A 317 13.03 19.79 -9.77
CA ASN A 317 12.06 20.43 -10.67
C ASN A 317 11.86 21.92 -10.38
N GLN A 318 12.25 22.42 -9.20
CA GLN A 318 12.12 23.84 -8.84
C GLN A 318 13.35 24.67 -9.25
N GLU A 319 14.56 24.12 -9.13
CA GLU A 319 15.79 24.85 -9.48
C GLU A 319 16.02 24.95 -11.00
N GLU A 320 15.59 23.95 -11.78
CA GLU A 320 15.70 23.99 -13.25
C GLU A 320 14.68 24.95 -13.91
N TYR A 321 13.69 25.44 -13.16
CA TYR A 321 12.64 26.35 -13.64
C TYR A 321 12.99 27.84 -13.49
N VAL A 322 14.15 28.18 -12.89
CA VAL A 322 14.55 29.55 -12.63
C VAL A 322 15.77 29.90 -13.50
N MET A 323 15.50 30.74 -14.52
CA MET A 323 16.41 31.36 -15.50
C MET A 323 16.58 30.65 -16.87
N VAL A 324 15.53 30.74 -17.69
CA VAL A 324 15.74 31.11 -19.10
C VAL A 324 14.93 32.38 -19.34
N ASN A 325 15.63 33.49 -19.55
CA ASN A 325 15.00 34.76 -19.91
C ASN A 325 14.15 34.56 -21.16
N SER A 326 12.93 35.07 -21.08
CA SER A 326 12.05 35.39 -22.19
C SER A 326 12.84 36.07 -23.30
N ASP A 327 12.72 35.55 -24.52
CA ASP A 327 13.00 36.18 -25.83
C ASP A 327 14.13 35.52 -26.64
N ASP A 328 13.89 34.34 -27.24
CA ASP A 328 14.28 34.07 -28.65
C ASP A 328 13.67 32.74 -29.20
N PHE A 329 13.05 32.81 -30.39
CA PHE A 329 12.66 31.74 -31.34
C PHE A 329 12.19 30.34 -30.83
N GLY A 330 10.87 30.12 -30.77
CA GLY A 330 10.23 28.88 -30.29
C GLY A 330 9.71 27.92 -31.37
N ASP A 331 10.57 27.06 -31.95
CA ASP A 331 10.09 25.83 -32.62
C ASP A 331 11.12 24.69 -32.69
N LEU A 332 12.43 25.00 -32.61
CA LEU A 332 13.49 23.98 -32.56
C LEU A 332 13.77 23.42 -31.14
N ASP A 333 13.15 24.02 -30.12
CA ASP A 333 13.44 23.72 -28.71
C ASP A 333 12.46 22.69 -28.10
N GLU A 334 11.24 22.57 -28.64
CA GLU A 334 10.22 21.65 -28.11
C GLU A 334 10.58 20.17 -28.32
N GLU A 335 11.23 19.79 -29.43
CA GLU A 335 11.64 18.41 -29.64
C GLU A 335 12.80 17.98 -28.71
N LYS A 336 13.74 18.90 -28.44
CA LYS A 336 14.82 18.68 -27.46
C LYS A 336 14.28 18.60 -26.04
N LYS A 337 13.35 19.50 -25.71
CA LYS A 337 12.66 19.52 -24.41
C LYS A 337 11.87 18.23 -24.17
N LYS A 338 11.13 17.76 -25.18
CA LYS A 338 10.42 16.49 -25.14
C LYS A 338 11.34 15.29 -24.98
N ARG A 339 12.48 15.24 -25.70
CA ARG A 339 13.50 14.19 -25.53
C ARG A 339 14.13 14.20 -24.14
N MET A 340 14.42 15.38 -23.59
CA MET A 340 14.91 15.49 -22.20
C MET A 340 13.86 15.03 -21.19
N GLU A 341 12.59 15.35 -21.41
CA GLU A 341 11.50 14.96 -20.53
C GLU A 341 11.23 13.44 -20.58
N GLU A 342 11.28 12.84 -21.78
CA GLU A 342 11.22 11.38 -21.97
C GLU A 342 12.40 10.66 -21.29
N GLU A 343 13.63 11.18 -21.42
CA GLU A 343 14.83 10.66 -20.75
C GLU A 343 14.70 10.77 -19.22
N LYS A 344 14.14 11.86 -18.70
CA LYS A 344 13.85 12.07 -17.26
C LYS A 344 12.82 11.08 -16.73
N ILE A 345 11.74 10.84 -17.47
CA ILE A 345 10.72 9.85 -17.12
C ILE A 345 11.33 8.44 -17.09
N ARG A 346 12.13 8.09 -18.09
CA ARG A 346 12.83 6.79 -18.16
C ARG A 346 13.74 6.56 -16.94
N ARG A 347 14.54 7.57 -16.56
CA ARG A 347 15.41 7.49 -15.36
C ARG A 347 14.60 7.36 -14.07
N LYS A 348 13.43 8.00 -13.98
CA LYS A 348 12.52 7.84 -12.83
C LYS A 348 11.96 6.42 -12.72
N GLU A 349 11.52 5.84 -13.83
CA GLU A 349 11.01 4.46 -13.88
C GLU A 349 12.10 3.43 -13.55
N GLU A 350 13.32 3.61 -14.08
CA GLU A 350 14.47 2.76 -13.74
C GLU A 350 14.80 2.79 -12.23
N ARG A 351 14.68 3.96 -11.59
CA ARG A 351 14.88 4.10 -10.15
C ARG A 351 13.79 3.41 -9.33
N GLU A 352 12.53 3.55 -9.70
CA GLU A 352 11.43 2.84 -9.03
C GLU A 352 11.63 1.32 -9.16
N LYS A 353 12.01 0.84 -10.34
CA LYS A 353 12.33 -0.57 -10.56
C LYS A 353 13.52 -1.06 -9.71
N LYS A 354 14.59 -0.26 -9.60
CA LYS A 354 15.74 -0.57 -8.73
C LYS A 354 15.35 -0.58 -7.24
N LEU A 355 14.49 0.35 -6.81
CA LEU A 355 13.98 0.39 -5.45
C LEU A 355 13.13 -0.84 -5.12
N ASP A 356 12.26 -1.25 -6.04
CA ASP A 356 11.47 -2.47 -5.88
C ASP A 356 12.34 -3.74 -5.87
N GLN A 357 13.40 -3.78 -6.69
CA GLN A 357 14.40 -4.84 -6.62
C GLN A 357 15.14 -4.88 -5.28
N LEU A 358 15.48 -3.71 -4.72
CA LEU A 358 16.14 -3.59 -3.43
C LEU A 358 15.22 -4.07 -2.30
N LEU A 359 13.94 -3.67 -2.32
CA LEU A 359 12.93 -4.15 -1.38
C LEU A 359 12.80 -5.68 -1.42
N ASN A 360 12.72 -6.26 -2.62
CA ASN A 360 12.53 -7.69 -2.81
C ASN A 360 13.79 -8.51 -2.48
N ARG A 361 14.97 -7.91 -2.59
CA ARG A 361 16.27 -8.55 -2.28
C ARG A 361 16.67 -8.42 -0.82
N SER A 362 16.29 -7.33 -0.15
CA SER A 362 16.61 -7.10 1.25
C SER A 362 16.02 -8.20 2.12
N LEU A 363 16.78 -8.63 3.13
CA LEU A 363 16.33 -9.62 4.11
C LEU A 363 15.10 -9.09 4.88
N VAL A 364 15.10 -7.79 5.15
CA VAL A 364 14.03 -7.05 5.83
C VAL A 364 12.75 -7.06 5.00
N GLY A 365 12.83 -6.94 3.67
CA GLY A 365 11.68 -7.06 2.79
C GLY A 365 11.22 -8.50 2.60
N SER A 366 12.13 -9.40 2.23
CA SER A 366 11.80 -10.78 1.84
C SER A 366 11.35 -11.69 2.98
N LYS A 367 11.99 -11.64 4.17
CA LYS A 367 11.58 -12.47 5.33
C LYS A 367 10.31 -11.97 6.01
N MET A 368 10.11 -10.66 6.08
CA MET A 368 8.94 -10.05 6.74
C MET A 368 7.69 -10.11 5.85
N GLN A 369 7.84 -9.98 4.52
CA GLN A 369 6.73 -10.09 3.55
C GLN A 369 6.28 -11.53 3.26
N ALA A 370 7.06 -12.55 3.66
CA ALA A 370 6.63 -13.95 3.59
C ALA A 370 5.41 -14.25 4.51
N GLY A 371 4.98 -13.28 5.33
CA GLY A 371 3.88 -13.37 6.29
C GLY A 371 2.46 -13.15 5.77
N TYR A 372 2.12 -12.10 4.99
CA TYR A 372 0.74 -11.79 4.51
C TYR A 372 0.70 -10.71 3.38
N PRO A 373 -0.42 -10.54 2.62
CA PRO A 373 -0.47 -9.81 1.36
C PRO A 373 -0.81 -8.30 1.47
N SER A 374 -0.30 -7.55 0.49
CA SER A 374 -0.68 -6.21 -0.05
C SER A 374 -0.97 -5.04 0.91
N THR A 375 -0.26 -3.95 0.64
CA THR A 375 -0.01 -2.71 1.41
C THR A 375 -1.22 -1.81 1.74
N THR A 376 -2.40 -2.06 1.18
CA THR A 376 -3.57 -1.17 1.33
C THR A 376 -4.57 -1.70 2.36
N PHE A 377 -4.79 -3.02 2.39
CA PHE A 377 -5.69 -3.67 3.35
C PHE A 377 -5.19 -3.56 4.79
N ALA A 378 -3.87 -3.61 4.98
CA ALA A 378 -3.25 -3.53 6.30
C ALA A 378 -3.46 -2.18 6.99
N ALA A 379 -3.55 -1.06 6.25
CA ALA A 379 -3.70 0.27 6.84
C ALA A 379 -5.12 0.53 7.37
N GLU A 380 -6.14 0.12 6.62
CA GLU A 380 -7.54 0.19 7.08
C GLU A 380 -7.80 -0.83 8.20
N ALA A 381 -7.26 -2.04 8.08
CA ALA A 381 -7.31 -3.03 9.15
C ALA A 381 -6.58 -2.54 10.41
N LEU A 382 -5.49 -1.77 10.29
CA LEU A 382 -4.78 -1.15 11.41
C LEU A 382 -5.61 -0.06 12.08
N GLN A 383 -6.29 0.81 11.33
CA GLN A 383 -7.15 1.82 11.93
C GLN A 383 -8.28 1.15 12.74
N THR A 384 -8.87 0.08 12.20
CA THR A 384 -9.91 -0.70 12.88
C THR A 384 -9.37 -1.49 14.07
N ALA A 385 -8.19 -2.10 13.94
CA ALA A 385 -7.55 -2.87 15.00
C ALA A 385 -6.98 -1.99 16.12
N GLN A 386 -6.43 -0.81 15.80
CA GLN A 386 -5.95 0.18 16.77
C GLN A 386 -7.13 0.76 17.56
N ASN A 387 -8.26 1.03 16.90
CA ASN A 387 -9.50 1.44 17.58
C ASN A 387 -10.02 0.33 18.49
N ALA A 388 -9.99 -0.93 18.06
CA ALA A 388 -10.38 -2.08 18.89
C ALA A 388 -9.41 -2.31 20.06
N TYR A 389 -8.10 -2.16 19.83
CA TYR A 389 -7.04 -2.34 20.83
C TYR A 389 -7.05 -1.25 21.90
N ASN A 390 -7.31 0.01 21.51
CA ASN A 390 -7.49 1.12 22.45
C ASN A 390 -8.72 0.93 23.36
N VAL A 391 -9.79 0.31 22.83
CA VAL A 391 -10.99 -0.07 23.60
C VAL A 391 -10.70 -1.20 24.60
N ILE A 392 -9.80 -2.14 24.24
CA ILE A 392 -9.44 -3.30 25.08
C ILE A 392 -8.40 -2.93 26.15
N GLN A 393 -7.38 -2.14 25.85
CA GLN A 393 -6.31 -1.77 26.80
C GLN A 393 -6.73 -0.73 27.83
N HIS A 394 -7.59 0.23 27.47
CA HIS A 394 -7.92 1.32 28.38
C HIS A 394 -9.07 1.04 29.34
N GLY A 395 -9.58 -0.20 29.43
CA GLY A 395 -10.38 -0.71 30.57
C GLY A 395 -11.62 0.09 30.97
N LYS A 396 -11.91 1.19 30.28
CA LYS A 396 -13.18 1.87 30.24
C LYS A 396 -13.76 1.38 28.93
N ALA A 397 -14.46 0.25 29.01
CA ALA A 397 -15.77 0.27 28.38
C ALA A 397 -16.37 1.60 28.84
N SER A 398 -16.41 2.61 27.96
CA SER A 398 -17.46 3.60 28.09
C SER A 398 -18.68 2.73 28.30
N GLU A 399 -19.37 2.89 29.42
CA GLU A 399 -20.70 2.33 29.60
C GLU A 399 -21.57 2.99 28.52
N ALA A 400 -21.37 2.56 27.29
CA ALA A 400 -22.30 2.67 26.21
C ALA A 400 -23.54 2.06 26.82
N GLY A 401 -24.54 2.90 27.06
CA GLY A 401 -25.82 2.43 27.59
C GLY A 401 -26.30 1.24 26.76
N PRO A 402 -27.15 0.38 27.33
CA PRO A 402 -27.64 -0.83 26.65
C PRO A 402 -28.16 -0.56 25.22
N ASP A 403 -28.64 0.66 24.95
CA ASP A 403 -29.09 1.10 23.62
C ASP A 403 -27.94 1.30 22.61
N LEU A 404 -26.81 1.88 23.00
CA LEU A 404 -25.65 2.09 22.12
C LEU A 404 -24.93 0.76 21.81
N GLN A 405 -24.89 -0.15 22.79
CA GLN A 405 -24.38 -1.52 22.57
C GLN A 405 -25.27 -2.28 21.57
N ARG A 406 -26.60 -2.14 21.71
CA ARG A 406 -27.57 -2.72 20.78
C ARG A 406 -27.39 -2.17 19.37
N GLU A 407 -27.27 -0.85 19.22
CA GLU A 407 -27.07 -0.20 17.93
C GLU A 407 -25.77 -0.63 17.24
N THR A 408 -24.69 -0.71 18.02
CA THR A 408 -23.37 -1.16 17.52
C THR A 408 -23.45 -2.62 17.05
N PHE A 409 -24.11 -3.49 17.81
CA PHE A 409 -24.29 -4.89 17.44
C PHE A 409 -25.11 -5.06 16.15
N LEU A 410 -26.23 -4.35 16.02
CA LEU A 410 -27.08 -4.41 14.82
C LEU A 410 -26.34 -3.88 13.58
N THR A 411 -25.60 -2.77 13.75
CA THR A 411 -24.77 -2.20 12.69
C THR A 411 -23.69 -3.19 12.24
N ALA A 412 -22.99 -3.82 13.17
CA ALA A 412 -21.95 -4.80 12.86
C ALA A 412 -22.52 -6.03 12.12
N ALA A 413 -23.68 -6.53 12.55
CA ALA A 413 -24.33 -7.67 11.91
C ALA A 413 -24.80 -7.35 10.48
N ASN A 414 -25.34 -6.15 10.25
CA ASN A 414 -25.70 -5.67 8.92
C ASN A 414 -24.48 -5.47 8.02
N ASN A 415 -23.40 -4.90 8.57
CA ASN A 415 -22.16 -4.71 7.83
C ASN A 415 -21.52 -6.03 7.44
N ALA A 416 -21.53 -7.04 8.33
CA ALA A 416 -21.04 -8.38 8.00
C ALA A 416 -21.81 -8.96 6.80
N LYS A 417 -23.14 -8.83 6.79
CA LYS A 417 -23.94 -9.31 5.67
C LYS A 417 -23.71 -8.51 4.38
N GLY A 418 -23.75 -7.18 4.43
CA GLY A 418 -23.50 -6.33 3.27
C GLY A 418 -22.09 -6.52 2.69
N THR A 419 -21.08 -6.70 3.55
CA THR A 419 -19.71 -7.00 3.11
C THR A 419 -19.65 -8.34 2.39
N ALA A 420 -20.37 -9.36 2.87
CA ALA A 420 -20.39 -10.65 2.20
C ALA A 420 -20.93 -10.57 0.77
N ASP A 421 -21.97 -9.77 0.55
CA ASP A 421 -22.59 -9.59 -0.75
C ASP A 421 -21.68 -8.76 -1.68
N LEU A 422 -21.10 -7.67 -1.16
CA LEU A 422 -20.12 -6.86 -1.89
C LEU A 422 -18.88 -7.64 -2.31
N LEU A 423 -18.40 -8.57 -1.48
CA LEU A 423 -17.25 -9.43 -1.82
C LEU A 423 -17.56 -10.36 -3.00
N LEU A 424 -18.80 -10.85 -3.11
CA LEU A 424 -19.22 -11.68 -4.24
C LEU A 424 -19.38 -10.85 -5.52
N ASP A 425 -19.90 -9.63 -5.42
CA ASP A 425 -20.01 -8.72 -6.56
C ASP A 425 -18.64 -8.23 -7.03
N LEU A 426 -17.72 -7.93 -6.11
CA LEU A 426 -16.33 -7.63 -6.42
C LEU A 426 -15.68 -8.80 -7.15
N ARG A 427 -15.85 -10.03 -6.65
CA ARG A 427 -15.36 -11.24 -7.32
C ARG A 427 -15.85 -11.30 -8.77
N LYS A 428 -17.16 -11.16 -9.01
CA LYS A 428 -17.73 -11.22 -10.36
C LYS A 428 -17.17 -10.11 -11.25
N GLY A 429 -17.03 -8.90 -10.72
CA GLY A 429 -16.44 -7.76 -11.45
C GLY A 429 -14.99 -8.00 -11.83
N LEU A 430 -14.19 -8.55 -10.91
CA LEU A 430 -12.80 -8.92 -11.18
C LEU A 430 -12.70 -10.04 -12.23
N GLU A 431 -13.49 -11.10 -12.10
CA GLU A 431 -13.56 -12.20 -13.09
C GLU A 431 -13.92 -11.66 -14.50
N GLN A 432 -14.86 -10.72 -14.59
CA GLN A 432 -15.28 -10.11 -15.84
C GLN A 432 -14.25 -9.16 -16.47
N GLU A 433 -13.55 -8.36 -15.67
CA GLU A 433 -12.49 -7.47 -16.18
C GLU A 433 -11.26 -8.27 -16.62
N TRP A 434 -10.96 -9.36 -15.93
CA TRP A 434 -9.77 -10.15 -16.21
C TRP A 434 -9.92 -11.11 -17.38
N SER A 435 -11.14 -11.55 -17.69
CA SER A 435 -11.40 -12.33 -18.91
C SER A 435 -11.07 -11.57 -20.20
N LYS A 436 -10.87 -10.24 -20.11
CA LYS A 436 -10.51 -9.37 -21.24
C LYS A 436 -8.99 -9.24 -21.45
N THR A 437 -8.15 -9.76 -20.54
CA THR A 437 -6.68 -9.61 -20.60
C THR A 437 -6.02 -10.93 -20.97
N GLN A 438 -5.11 -10.95 -21.97
CA GLN A 438 -4.27 -12.12 -22.27
C GLN A 438 -3.16 -12.30 -21.22
N ARG A 439 -3.01 -13.52 -20.67
CA ARG A 439 -2.08 -13.84 -19.57
C ARG A 439 -1.53 -15.26 -19.68
N SER A 440 -0.46 -15.55 -18.94
CA SER A 440 0.10 -16.90 -18.82
C SER A 440 -0.77 -17.80 -17.91
N GLU A 441 -0.70 -19.13 -18.09
CA GLU A 441 -1.44 -20.09 -17.24
C GLU A 441 -1.09 -19.98 -15.75
N VAL A 442 0.17 -19.65 -15.43
CA VAL A 442 0.63 -19.50 -14.04
C VAL A 442 0.02 -18.27 -13.38
N GLU A 443 -0.11 -17.16 -14.11
CA GLU A 443 -0.76 -15.94 -13.62
C GLU A 443 -2.27 -16.14 -13.47
N ALA A 444 -2.90 -16.84 -14.41
CA ALA A 444 -4.31 -17.21 -14.32
C ALA A 444 -4.60 -18.06 -13.06
N GLY A 445 -3.77 -19.07 -12.76
CA GLY A 445 -3.95 -19.91 -11.57
C GLY A 445 -3.75 -19.17 -10.24
N LYS A 446 -2.80 -18.23 -10.16
CA LYS A 446 -2.61 -17.40 -8.96
C LYS A 446 -3.82 -16.49 -8.70
N LEU A 447 -4.36 -15.96 -9.77
CA LEU A 447 -5.49 -15.05 -9.74
C LEU A 447 -6.79 -15.75 -9.35
N ASP A 448 -7.03 -16.94 -9.90
CA ASP A 448 -8.16 -17.80 -9.55
C ASP A 448 -8.14 -18.17 -8.06
N ASN A 449 -6.96 -18.53 -7.54
CA ASN A 449 -6.78 -18.78 -6.10
C ASN A 449 -7.08 -17.52 -5.26
N ALA A 450 -6.60 -16.35 -5.66
CA ALA A 450 -6.86 -15.09 -4.94
C ALA A 450 -8.36 -14.72 -4.93
N VAL A 451 -9.08 -14.94 -6.04
CA VAL A 451 -10.53 -14.72 -6.11
C VAL A 451 -11.32 -15.73 -5.28
N SER A 452 -10.86 -16.98 -5.26
CA SER A 452 -11.46 -18.02 -4.43
C SER A 452 -11.47 -17.62 -2.95
N GLN A 453 -10.40 -16.96 -2.48
CA GLN A 453 -10.31 -16.44 -1.10
C GLN A 453 -11.37 -15.38 -0.79
N LEU A 454 -11.81 -14.56 -1.77
CA LEU A 454 -12.92 -13.62 -1.56
C LEU A 454 -14.23 -14.37 -1.27
N SER A 455 -14.42 -15.53 -1.90
CA SER A 455 -15.59 -16.40 -1.64
C SER A 455 -15.52 -17.04 -0.27
N ASP A 456 -14.33 -17.44 0.18
CA ASP A 456 -14.11 -17.94 1.54
C ASP A 456 -14.45 -16.89 2.60
N VAL A 457 -13.98 -15.65 2.42
CA VAL A 457 -14.27 -14.55 3.34
C VAL A 457 -15.76 -14.21 3.32
N SER A 458 -16.38 -14.16 2.14
CA SER A 458 -17.84 -13.96 2.02
C SER A 458 -18.62 -15.02 2.80
N ARG A 459 -18.28 -16.32 2.65
CA ARG A 459 -18.91 -17.40 3.43
C ARG A 459 -18.75 -17.21 4.94
N LYS A 460 -17.56 -16.81 5.41
CA LYS A 460 -17.32 -16.53 6.82
C LYS A 460 -18.14 -15.35 7.34
N MET A 461 -18.28 -14.30 6.55
CA MET A 461 -19.09 -13.12 6.89
C MET A 461 -20.59 -13.45 6.94
N GLN A 462 -21.09 -14.27 6.00
CA GLN A 462 -22.46 -14.79 6.06
C GLN A 462 -22.70 -15.61 7.32
N HIS A 463 -21.77 -16.52 7.65
CA HIS A 463 -21.87 -17.32 8.87
C HIS A 463 -21.87 -16.46 10.13
N LEU A 464 -21.01 -15.44 10.20
CA LEU A 464 -20.97 -14.49 11.31
C LEU A 464 -22.30 -13.73 11.46
N ALA A 465 -22.89 -13.27 10.35
CA ALA A 465 -24.19 -12.63 10.36
C ALA A 465 -25.30 -13.56 10.87
N SER A 466 -25.30 -14.84 10.46
CA SER A 466 -26.23 -15.84 10.98
C SER A 466 -26.07 -16.07 12.49
N LEU A 467 -24.83 -16.24 12.97
CA LEU A 467 -24.54 -16.38 14.41
C LEU A 467 -24.97 -15.15 15.20
N ALA A 468 -24.82 -13.94 14.63
CA ALA A 468 -25.30 -12.72 15.25
C ALA A 468 -26.83 -12.73 15.42
N MET A 469 -27.59 -13.20 14.42
CA MET A 469 -29.05 -13.32 14.53
C MET A 469 -29.48 -14.37 15.56
N GLU A 470 -28.76 -15.49 15.67
CA GLU A 470 -28.97 -16.48 16.73
C GLU A 470 -28.74 -15.90 18.13
N SER A 471 -27.64 -15.15 18.30
CA SER A 471 -27.33 -14.47 19.56
C SER A 471 -28.36 -13.40 19.92
N LEU A 472 -28.84 -12.65 18.93
CA LEU A 472 -29.90 -11.64 19.10
C LEU A 472 -31.20 -12.31 19.56
N CYS A 473 -31.60 -13.41 18.91
CA CYS A 473 -32.77 -14.19 19.31
C CYS A 473 -32.64 -14.70 20.75
N LYS A 474 -31.48 -15.29 21.10
CA LYS A 474 -31.20 -15.83 22.43
C LYS A 474 -31.22 -14.75 23.52
N THR A 475 -30.78 -13.54 23.22
CA THR A 475 -30.61 -12.47 24.20
C THR A 475 -31.90 -11.65 24.36
N VAL A 476 -32.57 -11.32 23.25
CA VAL A 476 -33.71 -10.39 23.25
C VAL A 476 -35.05 -11.13 23.26
N PHE A 477 -35.20 -12.17 22.43
CA PHE A 477 -36.48 -12.85 22.23
C PHE A 477 -36.69 -13.97 23.25
N ARG A 478 -35.71 -14.86 23.46
CA ARG A 478 -35.86 -16.02 24.35
C ARG A 478 -36.36 -15.67 25.76
N PRO A 479 -35.84 -14.63 26.48
CA PRO A 479 -36.35 -14.32 27.81
C PRO A 479 -37.83 -13.90 27.79
N LYS A 480 -38.22 -13.08 26.81
CA LYS A 480 -39.61 -12.60 26.66
C LYS A 480 -40.55 -13.71 26.21
N LEU A 481 -40.12 -14.52 25.25
CA LEU A 481 -40.85 -15.71 24.79
C LEU A 481 -41.03 -16.70 25.93
N LYS A 482 -39.98 -16.96 26.72
CA LYS A 482 -40.06 -17.82 27.90
C LYS A 482 -41.13 -17.33 28.87
N THR A 483 -41.08 -16.07 29.29
CA THR A 483 -42.07 -15.48 30.20
C THR A 483 -43.48 -15.52 29.62
N SER A 484 -43.64 -15.16 28.33
CA SER A 484 -44.96 -15.17 27.68
C SER A 484 -45.52 -16.58 27.52
N CYS A 485 -44.68 -17.58 27.25
CA CYS A 485 -45.11 -18.98 27.14
C CYS A 485 -45.41 -19.60 28.50
N ASP A 486 -44.68 -19.22 29.56
CA ASP A 486 -44.91 -19.76 30.90
C ASP A 486 -46.32 -19.40 31.42
N ALA A 487 -46.91 -18.29 30.99
CA ALA A 487 -48.32 -17.95 31.25
C ALA A 487 -49.33 -18.96 30.69
N TYR A 488 -48.94 -19.76 29.68
CA TYR A 488 -49.79 -20.83 29.14
C TYR A 488 -50.04 -21.94 30.15
N VAL A 489 -49.10 -22.18 31.07
CA VAL A 489 -49.20 -23.24 32.09
C VAL A 489 -50.31 -22.93 33.10
N ASP A 490 -50.59 -21.65 33.34
CA ASP A 490 -51.60 -21.20 34.29
C ASP A 490 -53.04 -21.25 33.72
N ILE A 491 -53.18 -21.55 32.42
CA ILE A 491 -54.48 -21.69 31.75
C ILE A 491 -55.04 -23.09 32.00
N VAL A 492 -56.36 -23.17 32.20
CA VAL A 492 -57.05 -24.45 32.40
C VAL A 492 -57.14 -25.19 31.07
N HIS A 493 -56.52 -26.38 31.00
CA HIS A 493 -56.49 -27.25 29.80
C HIS A 493 -57.40 -28.48 29.89
N THR A 494 -58.05 -28.70 31.03
CA THR A 494 -59.11 -29.70 31.20
C THR A 494 -60.47 -29.01 31.16
N LEU A 495 -61.04 -28.89 29.97
CA LEU A 495 -62.18 -28.03 29.71
C LEU A 495 -63.53 -28.75 29.87
N THR A 496 -64.54 -27.99 30.27
CA THR A 496 -65.96 -28.33 30.12
C THR A 496 -66.53 -27.64 28.88
N ASP A 497 -67.71 -28.08 28.39
CA ASP A 497 -68.34 -27.47 27.20
C ASP A 497 -68.61 -25.96 27.35
N SER A 498 -68.92 -25.47 28.56
CA SER A 498 -69.10 -24.02 28.80
C SER A 498 -67.78 -23.26 28.72
N GLN A 499 -66.70 -23.80 29.30
CA GLN A 499 -65.37 -23.18 29.26
C GLN A 499 -64.80 -23.18 27.84
N LEU A 500 -65.07 -24.24 27.06
CA LEU A 500 -64.70 -24.26 25.65
C LEU A 500 -65.42 -23.15 24.88
N ALA A 501 -66.75 -23.02 25.05
CA ALA A 501 -67.50 -21.93 24.40
C ALA A 501 -67.03 -20.52 24.80
N GLU A 502 -66.61 -20.34 26.06
CA GLU A 502 -65.99 -19.10 26.54
C GLU A 502 -64.65 -18.81 25.84
N PHE A 503 -63.78 -19.82 25.70
CA PHE A 503 -62.50 -19.70 25.00
C PHE A 503 -62.66 -19.51 23.50
N GLU A 504 -63.71 -20.08 22.88
CA GLU A 504 -64.00 -19.86 21.47
C GLU A 504 -64.46 -18.44 21.17
N ALA A 505 -65.14 -17.80 22.15
CA ALA A 505 -65.63 -16.43 22.06
C ALA A 505 -64.54 -15.40 22.38
N VAL A 506 -63.66 -15.69 23.35
CA VAL A 506 -62.53 -14.85 23.74
C VAL A 506 -61.30 -15.73 23.93
N ASP A 507 -60.34 -15.60 23.01
CA ASP A 507 -59.11 -16.38 23.08
C ASP A 507 -58.30 -16.04 24.35
N PRO A 508 -57.93 -17.03 25.17
CA PRO A 508 -57.27 -16.78 26.45
C PRO A 508 -55.77 -16.51 26.31
N PHE A 509 -55.15 -16.72 25.15
CA PHE A 509 -53.69 -16.78 25.04
C PHE A 509 -53.10 -16.41 23.67
N ILE A 510 -53.40 -17.19 22.63
CA ILE A 510 -52.62 -17.20 21.40
C ILE A 510 -52.76 -15.91 20.60
N GLU A 511 -53.91 -15.24 20.65
CA GLU A 511 -54.10 -13.93 20.01
C GLU A 511 -53.19 -12.88 20.64
N GLN A 512 -53.17 -12.81 21.98
CA GLN A 512 -52.31 -11.86 22.71
C GLN A 512 -50.82 -12.23 22.58
N PHE A 513 -50.49 -13.52 22.55
CA PHE A 513 -49.14 -14.02 22.30
C PHE A 513 -48.64 -13.56 20.92
N ASN A 514 -49.42 -13.78 19.86
CA ASN A 514 -49.08 -13.38 18.50
C ASN A 514 -48.93 -11.86 18.38
N ALA A 515 -49.85 -11.08 18.97
CA ALA A 515 -49.76 -9.62 18.97
C ALA A 515 -48.49 -9.09 19.68
N ASN A 516 -48.11 -9.72 20.80
CA ASN A 516 -46.88 -9.37 21.53
C ASN A 516 -45.62 -9.72 20.75
N LEU A 517 -45.63 -10.85 20.04
CA LEU A 517 -44.53 -11.28 19.19
C LEU A 517 -44.36 -10.35 17.98
N ASP A 518 -45.48 -9.97 17.35
CA ASP A 518 -45.50 -9.08 16.19
C ASP A 518 -44.91 -7.71 16.53
N LYS A 519 -45.34 -7.13 17.65
CA LYS A 519 -44.79 -5.87 18.16
C LYS A 519 -43.28 -5.93 18.41
N GLN A 520 -42.75 -7.06 18.86
CA GLN A 520 -41.32 -7.24 19.09
C GLN A 520 -40.55 -7.35 17.78
N ILE A 521 -41.08 -8.10 16.81
CA ILE A 521 -40.47 -8.30 15.49
C ILE A 521 -40.44 -6.98 14.70
N ALA A 522 -41.52 -6.22 14.71
CA ALA A 522 -41.64 -4.96 13.97
C ALA A 522 -40.54 -3.94 14.31
N SER A 523 -40.00 -3.98 15.53
CA SER A 523 -38.91 -3.08 15.95
C SER A 523 -37.57 -3.34 15.23
N PHE A 524 -37.41 -4.48 14.56
CA PHE A 524 -36.19 -4.87 13.86
C PHE A 524 -36.31 -4.81 12.33
N GLU A 525 -37.51 -4.70 11.78
CA GLU A 525 -37.77 -4.72 10.33
C GLU A 525 -37.08 -3.57 9.60
N ALA A 526 -37.18 -2.35 10.15
CA ALA A 526 -36.56 -1.16 9.57
C ALA A 526 -35.06 -1.02 9.84
N VAL A 527 -34.51 -1.83 10.76
CA VAL A 527 -33.13 -1.67 11.26
C VAL A 527 -32.19 -2.75 10.73
N LEU A 528 -32.71 -3.93 10.38
CA LEU A 528 -31.90 -5.04 9.88
C LEU A 528 -31.83 -5.10 8.36
N HIS A 529 -30.70 -5.60 7.85
CA HIS A 529 -30.58 -6.00 6.47
C HIS A 529 -31.64 -7.06 6.13
N LYS A 530 -32.25 -7.01 4.94
CA LYS A 530 -33.38 -7.87 4.54
C LYS A 530 -33.15 -9.36 4.82
N GLU A 531 -31.97 -9.88 4.45
CA GLU A 531 -31.61 -11.28 4.69
C GLU A 531 -31.30 -11.59 6.17
N ASN A 532 -30.76 -10.62 6.92
CA ASN A 532 -30.58 -10.77 8.37
C ASN A 532 -31.94 -10.80 9.07
N PHE A 533 -32.87 -9.95 8.66
CA PHE A 533 -34.24 -9.96 9.17
C PHE A 533 -34.94 -11.29 8.89
N GLN A 534 -34.82 -11.82 7.67
CA GLN A 534 -35.34 -13.15 7.32
C GLN A 534 -34.70 -14.26 8.17
N THR A 535 -33.39 -14.21 8.39
CA THR A 535 -32.68 -15.19 9.24
C THR A 535 -33.14 -15.09 10.70
N LEU A 536 -33.33 -13.87 11.21
CA LEU A 536 -33.88 -13.62 12.55
C LEU A 536 -35.29 -14.20 12.67
N LEU A 537 -36.18 -13.95 11.70
CA LEU A 537 -37.55 -14.48 11.70
C LEU A 537 -37.58 -16.01 11.81
N LEU A 538 -36.78 -16.72 11.02
CA LEU A 538 -36.69 -18.19 11.07
C LEU A 538 -36.14 -18.70 12.41
N THR A 539 -35.18 -17.97 12.98
CA THR A 539 -34.61 -18.28 14.30
C THR A 539 -35.64 -18.08 15.40
N VAL A 540 -36.41 -16.99 15.34
CA VAL A 540 -37.51 -16.69 16.27
C VAL A 540 -38.61 -17.75 16.16
N CYS A 541 -39.00 -18.16 14.95
CA CYS A 541 -39.97 -19.26 14.76
C CYS A 541 -39.51 -20.55 15.46
N SER A 542 -38.25 -20.92 15.26
CA SER A 542 -37.66 -22.12 15.89
C SER A 542 -37.60 -22.02 17.43
N GLU A 543 -37.41 -20.81 17.96
CA GLU A 543 -37.41 -20.57 19.40
C GLU A 543 -38.83 -20.58 19.97
N VAL A 544 -39.81 -19.99 19.27
CA VAL A 544 -41.25 -20.03 19.65
C VAL A 544 -41.72 -21.47 19.78
N GLU A 545 -41.45 -22.31 18.77
CA GLU A 545 -41.82 -23.72 18.81
C GLU A 545 -41.19 -24.44 20.00
N ARG A 546 -39.90 -24.19 20.26
CA ARG A 546 -39.18 -24.81 21.38
C ARG A 546 -39.76 -24.40 22.74
N GLN A 547 -40.13 -23.13 22.90
CA GLN A 547 -40.74 -22.65 24.15
C GLN A 547 -42.17 -23.17 24.30
N MET A 548 -42.92 -23.25 23.20
CA MET A 548 -44.32 -23.69 23.23
C MET A 548 -44.45 -25.19 23.49
N GLU A 549 -43.63 -26.01 22.83
CA GLU A 549 -43.54 -27.44 23.15
C GLU A 549 -43.18 -27.68 24.62
N ARG A 550 -42.24 -26.90 25.17
CA ARG A 550 -41.83 -27.04 26.56
C ARG A 550 -42.97 -26.79 27.55
N VAL A 551 -43.87 -25.85 27.26
CA VAL A 551 -44.99 -25.54 28.17
C VAL A 551 -46.17 -26.48 27.95
N ILE A 552 -46.46 -26.89 26.71
CA ILE A 552 -47.47 -27.92 26.41
C ILE A 552 -47.14 -29.22 27.13
N MET A 553 -45.86 -29.65 27.12
CA MET A 553 -45.41 -30.87 27.82
C MET A 553 -45.55 -30.81 29.35
N LYS A 554 -45.84 -29.65 29.94
CA LYS A 554 -46.12 -29.49 31.38
C LYS A 554 -47.61 -29.49 31.70
N CYS A 555 -48.46 -29.37 30.69
CA CYS A 555 -49.91 -29.25 30.86
C CYS A 555 -50.58 -30.63 30.77
N SER A 556 -51.78 -30.75 31.34
CA SER A 556 -52.62 -31.94 31.24
C SER A 556 -53.88 -31.61 30.45
N PHE A 557 -54.17 -32.40 29.42
CA PHE A 557 -55.28 -32.15 28.50
C PHE A 557 -56.36 -33.21 28.62
N ASN A 558 -57.62 -32.81 28.53
CA ASN A 558 -58.73 -33.70 28.18
C ASN A 558 -59.09 -33.54 26.69
N ARG A 559 -60.02 -34.33 26.17
CA ARG A 559 -60.40 -34.27 24.74
C ARG A 559 -60.79 -32.87 24.26
N LEU A 560 -61.51 -32.10 25.07
CA LEU A 560 -61.91 -30.72 24.73
C LEU A 560 -60.72 -29.76 24.76
N GLY A 561 -59.81 -29.91 25.72
CA GLY A 561 -58.53 -29.18 25.77
C GLY A 561 -57.60 -29.50 24.59
N GLY A 562 -57.55 -30.76 24.14
CA GLY A 562 -56.80 -31.16 22.94
C GLY A 562 -57.35 -30.52 21.66
N LEU A 563 -58.68 -30.35 21.57
CA LEU A 563 -59.31 -29.62 20.45
C LEU A 563 -58.97 -28.13 20.48
N GLN A 564 -58.97 -27.50 21.66
CA GLN A 564 -58.56 -26.10 21.82
C GLN A 564 -57.06 -25.92 21.46
N LEU A 565 -56.20 -26.82 21.91
CA LEU A 565 -54.76 -26.82 21.57
C LEU A 565 -54.52 -26.93 20.05
N ASP A 566 -55.27 -27.78 19.34
CA ASP A 566 -55.18 -27.89 17.87
C ASP A 566 -55.62 -26.59 17.17
N ARG A 567 -56.65 -25.90 17.70
CA ARG A 567 -57.06 -24.59 17.19
C ARG A 567 -55.97 -23.53 17.42
N GLU A 568 -55.43 -23.44 18.63
CA GLU A 568 -54.36 -22.50 18.99
C GLU A 568 -53.09 -22.76 18.15
N PHE A 569 -52.71 -24.02 17.97
CA PHE A 569 -51.58 -24.40 17.13
C PHE A 569 -51.78 -23.97 15.67
N ARG A 570 -52.98 -24.15 15.10
CA ARG A 570 -53.27 -23.69 13.73
C ARG A 570 -53.17 -22.18 13.60
N GLN A 571 -53.64 -21.44 14.60
CA GLN A 571 -53.54 -19.98 14.61
C GLN A 571 -52.08 -19.52 14.73
N LEU A 572 -51.28 -20.15 15.61
CA LEU A 572 -49.84 -19.91 15.71
C LEU A 572 -49.11 -20.24 14.40
N SER A 573 -49.38 -21.41 13.82
CA SER A 573 -48.77 -21.84 12.56
C SER A 573 -49.13 -20.92 11.40
N ALA A 574 -50.38 -20.43 11.35
CA ALA A 574 -50.82 -19.45 10.35
C ALA A 574 -50.08 -18.12 10.50
N TYR A 575 -49.96 -17.63 11.74
CA TYR A 575 -49.19 -16.42 12.05
C TYR A 575 -47.72 -16.56 11.65
N LEU A 576 -47.02 -17.60 12.11
CA LEU A 576 -45.60 -17.83 11.82
C LEU A 576 -45.35 -17.99 10.29
N SER A 577 -46.26 -18.66 9.59
CA SER A 577 -46.21 -18.75 8.11
C SER A 577 -46.40 -17.40 7.43
N GLY A 578 -47.25 -16.53 8.00
CA GLY A 578 -47.51 -15.19 7.49
C GLY A 578 -46.29 -14.28 7.58
N ILE A 579 -45.54 -14.34 8.68
CA ILE A 579 -44.38 -13.47 8.91
C ILE A 579 -43.09 -13.98 8.28
N ALA A 580 -42.86 -15.29 8.22
CA ALA A 580 -41.56 -15.88 7.85
C ALA A 580 -41.61 -16.75 6.57
N GLY A 581 -42.77 -16.82 5.92
CA GLY A 581 -42.98 -17.57 4.68
C GLY A 581 -43.03 -19.09 4.86
N TRP A 582 -43.01 -19.81 3.73
CA TRP A 582 -43.21 -21.27 3.69
C TRP A 582 -42.21 -22.05 4.55
N THR A 583 -40.96 -21.60 4.63
CA THR A 583 -39.88 -22.21 5.42
C THR A 583 -40.18 -22.28 6.92
N ALA A 584 -41.10 -21.46 7.44
CA ALA A 584 -41.55 -21.56 8.83
C ALA A 584 -42.47 -22.77 9.07
N ARG A 585 -43.22 -23.23 8.06
CA ARG A 585 -44.10 -24.41 8.20
C ARG A 585 -43.32 -25.69 8.48
N GLU A 586 -42.16 -25.84 7.85
CA GLU A 586 -41.29 -27.01 8.06
C GLU A 586 -40.75 -27.06 9.49
N ARG A 587 -40.54 -25.90 10.12
CA ARG A 587 -40.13 -25.80 11.52
C ARG A 587 -41.29 -26.24 12.43
N CYS A 588 -42.52 -25.81 12.12
CA CYS A 588 -43.71 -26.11 12.92
C CYS A 588 -44.12 -27.60 12.91
N ALA A 589 -43.55 -28.42 12.03
CA ALA A 589 -43.91 -29.83 11.86
C ALA A 589 -43.75 -30.66 13.14
N ARG A 590 -42.71 -30.37 13.94
CA ARG A 590 -42.47 -31.09 15.20
C ARG A 590 -43.53 -30.75 16.25
N LEU A 591 -43.87 -29.47 16.36
CA LEU A 591 -44.93 -29.01 17.26
C LEU A 591 -46.31 -29.54 16.83
N ALA A 592 -46.55 -29.62 15.51
CA ALA A 592 -47.77 -30.23 14.97
C ALA A 592 -47.92 -31.69 15.43
N GLN A 593 -46.83 -32.47 15.38
CA GLN A 593 -46.83 -33.86 15.81
C GLN A 593 -47.14 -33.99 17.31
N VAL A 594 -46.56 -33.12 18.14
CA VAL A 594 -46.85 -33.07 19.59
C VAL A 594 -48.33 -32.74 19.83
N CYS A 595 -48.89 -31.74 19.15
CA CYS A 595 -50.30 -31.38 19.33
C CYS A 595 -51.26 -32.51 18.89
N ILE A 596 -50.89 -33.33 17.92
CA ILE A 596 -51.68 -34.49 17.48
C ILE A 596 -51.74 -35.57 18.57
N GLU A 597 -50.69 -35.76 19.38
CA GLU A 597 -50.67 -36.77 20.44
C GLU A 597 -51.63 -36.46 21.61
N PHE A 598 -52.04 -35.20 21.78
CA PHE A 598 -52.98 -34.75 22.81
C PHE A 598 -54.44 -34.66 22.34
N ARG A 599 -54.71 -35.05 21.08
CA ARG A 599 -56.05 -35.09 20.48
C ARG A 599 -56.74 -36.44 20.74
#